data_AF-A0A072PV76-F1
#
_entry.id   AF-A0A072PV76-F1
#
_cell.length_a   1.000
_cell.length_b   1.000
_cell.length_c   1.000
_cell.angle_alpha   90.00
_cell.angle_beta   90.00
_cell.angle_gamma   90.00
#
_symmetry.space_group_name_H-M   'P 1'
#
loop_
_entity.id
_entity.type
_entity.pdbx_description
1 polymer ?
#
loop_
_entity_poly.entity_id
_entity_poly.type
_entity_poly.pdbx_seq_one_letter_code
_entity_poly.pdbx_strand_id
1 'polypeptide(L)'
;MEAAGLMNNFPCLVVRGICDYSDSHKNKEWQGYAAMAAAAYSKDLLRRISPTRVEAEIKVIDILTDIQEDANALRRTQHSEQFENILNWLTPIEYASQQNDYFNRRQPGTGQWFLDSNEYHG
;
A
#
# COMPACT_ATOMS: atom_id res chain seq x y z
N MET A 1 0.25 16.19 21.13
CA MET A 1 -0.61 15.09 21.61
C MET A 1 -0.75 14.14 20.45
N GLU A 2 0.23 13.24 20.27
CA GLU A 2 0.38 12.51 19.00
C GLU A 2 -0.08 11.06 19.06
N ALA A 3 -0.06 10.44 20.25
CA ALA A 3 -0.29 9.01 20.42
C ALA A 3 -1.68 8.52 19.98
N ALA A 4 -2.74 9.31 20.25
CA ALA A 4 -4.12 8.91 19.95
C ALA A 4 -4.38 8.73 18.44
N GLY A 5 -3.65 9.45 17.57
CA GLY A 5 -3.76 9.30 16.12
C GLY A 5 -3.07 8.03 15.60
N LEU A 6 -2.21 7.41 16.41
CA LEU A 6 -1.36 6.29 16.01
C LEU A 6 -1.94 4.93 16.44
N MET A 7 -2.60 4.89 17.60
CA MET A 7 -3.05 3.65 18.26
C MET A 7 -4.07 2.83 17.46
N ASN A 8 -4.83 3.44 16.54
CA ASN A 8 -5.85 2.74 15.76
C ASN A 8 -5.31 2.13 14.46
N ASN A 9 -4.09 2.49 14.05
CA ASN A 9 -3.62 2.22 12.69
C ASN A 9 -2.55 1.12 12.64
N PHE A 10 -1.86 0.85 13.75
CA PHE A 10 -0.91 -0.26 13.83
C PHE A 10 -0.62 -0.67 15.29
N PRO A 11 -0.18 -1.93 15.51
CA PRO A 11 0.25 -2.40 16.83
C PRO A 11 1.38 -1.51 17.37
N CYS A 12 1.11 -0.78 18.46
CA CYS A 12 2.09 0.15 19.02
C CYS A 12 2.00 0.19 20.55
N LEU A 13 3.12 0.51 21.19
CA LEU A 13 3.22 0.77 22.63
C LEU A 13 3.64 2.22 22.83
N VAL A 14 2.89 2.96 23.64
CA VAL A 14 3.14 4.38 23.91
C VAL A 14 3.78 4.54 25.30
N VAL A 15 4.96 5.17 25.36
CA VAL A 15 5.59 5.58 26.61
C VAL A 15 5.58 7.11 26.70
N ARG A 16 4.98 7.65 27.76
CA ARG A 16 4.80 9.11 27.94
C ARG A 16 5.14 9.54 29.36
N GLY A 17 5.86 10.64 29.49
CA GLY A 17 6.07 11.31 30.78
C GLY A 17 4.95 12.31 31.06
N ILE A 18 4.57 12.44 32.33
CA ILE A 18 3.58 13.42 32.78
C ILE A 18 4.29 14.74 33.07
N CYS A 19 3.91 15.81 32.37
CA CYS A 19 4.54 17.13 32.49
C CYS A 19 3.58 18.24 32.96
N ASP A 20 2.28 17.95 33.08
CA ASP A 20 1.28 18.89 33.57
C ASP A 20 0.18 18.13 34.35
N TYR A 21 -0.62 18.89 35.10
CA TYR A 21 -1.78 18.38 35.83
C TYR A 21 -3.08 18.44 35.03
N SER A 22 -3.00 18.85 33.76
CA SER A 22 -4.16 19.06 32.87
C SER A 22 -5.23 20.00 33.46
N ASP A 23 -4.81 20.97 34.27
CA ASP A 23 -5.65 22.07 34.79
C ASP A 23 -5.38 23.38 34.00
N SER A 24 -5.89 24.51 34.49
CA SER A 24 -5.64 25.82 33.88
C SER A 24 -4.19 26.30 33.98
N HIS A 25 -3.36 25.68 34.85
CA HIS A 25 -1.99 26.10 35.10
C HIS A 25 -1.01 25.26 34.29
N LYS A 26 -0.72 25.71 33.07
CA LYS A 26 0.32 25.07 32.24
C LYS A 26 1.71 25.40 32.77
N ASN A 27 2.43 24.39 33.27
CA ASN A 27 3.85 24.51 33.59
C ASN A 27 4.69 23.83 32.49
N LYS A 28 5.63 24.57 31.88
CA LYS A 28 6.53 24.04 30.84
C LYS A 28 7.85 23.49 31.40
N GLU A 29 8.20 23.81 32.64
CA GLU A 29 9.49 23.41 33.24
C GLU A 29 9.63 21.89 33.35
N TRP A 30 8.51 21.19 33.63
CA TRP A 30 8.49 19.74 33.82
C TRP A 30 8.57 18.94 32.52
N GLN A 31 8.46 19.58 31.34
CA GLN A 31 8.51 18.87 30.06
C GLN A 31 9.85 18.16 29.84
N GLY A 32 10.96 18.82 30.21
CA GLY A 32 12.30 18.23 30.09
C GLY A 32 12.46 16.99 30.98
N TYR A 33 12.03 17.07 32.24
CA TYR A 33 12.06 15.94 33.17
C TYR A 33 11.15 14.80 32.71
N ALA A 34 9.91 15.11 32.31
CA ALA A 34 8.95 14.13 31.80
C ALA A 34 9.48 13.40 30.56
N ALA A 35 10.09 14.13 29.62
CA ALA A 35 10.71 13.55 28.43
C ALA A 35 11.90 12.64 28.80
N MET A 36 12.76 13.09 29.71
CA MET A 36 13.90 12.30 30.19
C MET A 36 13.45 11.00 30.88
N ALA A 37 12.45 11.08 31.76
CA ALA A 37 11.91 9.91 32.46
C ALA A 37 11.29 8.90 31.48
N ALA A 38 10.51 9.37 30.51
CA ALA A 38 9.95 8.53 29.46
C ALA A 38 11.04 7.85 28.62
N ALA A 39 12.09 8.59 28.23
CA ALA A 39 13.21 8.06 27.46
C ALA A 39 14.03 7.02 28.24
N ALA A 40 14.30 7.29 29.53
CA ALA A 40 15.01 6.37 30.40
C ALA A 40 14.24 5.07 30.61
N TYR A 41 12.92 5.17 30.85
CA TYR A 41 12.06 4.00 30.96
C TYR A 41 11.99 3.20 29.67
N SER A 42 11.79 3.87 28.52
CA SER A 42 11.81 3.22 27.20
C SER A 42 13.11 2.46 26.95
N LYS A 43 14.25 3.05 27.33
CA LYS A 43 15.56 2.39 27.21
C LYS A 43 15.63 1.12 28.07
N ASP A 44 15.21 1.17 29.33
CA ASP A 44 15.21 -0.02 30.19
C ASP A 44 14.27 -1.10 29.67
N LEU A 45 13.08 -0.70 29.22
CA LEU A 45 12.09 -1.60 28.63
C LEU A 45 12.65 -2.33 27.41
N LEU A 46 13.27 -1.60 26.47
CA LEU A 46 13.88 -2.19 25.28
C LEU A 46 14.99 -3.19 25.63
N ARG A 47 15.75 -2.97 26.72
CA ARG A 47 16.78 -3.91 27.18
C ARG A 47 16.22 -5.22 27.71
N ARG A 48 14.94 -5.28 28.06
CA ARG A 48 14.25 -6.52 28.47
C ARG A 48 13.76 -7.34 27.29
N ILE A 49 13.76 -6.78 26.09
CA ILE A 49 13.34 -7.45 24.87
C ILE A 49 14.58 -8.09 24.22
N SER A 50 14.54 -9.41 24.02
CA SER A 50 15.65 -10.13 23.37
C SER A 50 15.72 -9.74 21.88
N PRO A 51 16.89 -9.34 21.36
CA PRO A 51 17.07 -9.06 19.93
C PRO A 51 16.66 -10.21 19.03
N THR A 52 16.94 -11.45 19.44
CA THR A 52 16.59 -12.66 18.68
C THR A 52 15.07 -12.82 18.50
N ARG A 53 14.27 -12.34 19.46
CA ARG A 53 12.81 -12.36 19.33
C ARG A 53 12.32 -11.29 18.34
N VAL A 54 13.04 -10.18 18.22
CA VAL A 54 12.67 -9.08 17.30
C VAL A 54 13.02 -9.45 15.86
N GLU A 55 14.16 -10.11 15.63
CA GLU A 55 14.58 -10.54 14.30
C GLU A 55 13.68 -11.62 13.69
N ALA A 56 12.98 -12.40 14.53
CA ALA A 56 12.04 -13.42 14.10
C ALA A 56 10.66 -12.87 13.71
N GLU A 57 10.37 -11.61 14.04
CA GLU A 57 9.09 -10.97 13.70
C GLU A 57 9.11 -10.42 12.27
N ILE A 58 7.96 -10.46 11.60
CA ILE A 58 7.79 -9.85 10.29
C ILE A 58 7.88 -8.34 10.45
N LYS A 59 8.68 -7.67 9.61
CA LYS A 59 8.80 -6.22 9.70
C LYS A 59 7.51 -5.60 9.21
N VAL A 60 7.08 -4.53 9.89
CA VAL A 60 5.90 -3.76 9.48
C VAL A 60 6.00 -3.27 8.04
N ILE A 61 7.21 -2.99 7.54
CA ILE A 61 7.42 -2.60 6.14
C ILE A 61 6.99 -3.70 5.16
N ASP A 62 7.26 -4.97 5.49
CA ASP A 62 6.93 -6.12 4.64
C ASP A 62 5.40 -6.32 4.59
N ILE A 63 4.73 -6.15 5.73
CA ILE A 63 3.25 -6.18 5.80
C ILE A 63 2.64 -5.03 4.97
N LEU A 64 3.22 -3.84 5.06
CA LEU A 64 2.72 -2.68 4.31
C LEU A 64 2.96 -2.82 2.81
N THR A 65 4.06 -3.45 2.39
CA THR A 65 4.29 -3.74 0.96
C THR A 65 3.27 -4.74 0.43
N ASP A 66 2.96 -5.80 1.18
CA ASP A 66 1.95 -6.79 0.77
C ASP A 66 0.56 -6.15 0.60
N ILE A 67 0.14 -5.34 1.58
CA ILE A 67 -1.14 -4.60 1.50
C ILE A 67 -1.16 -3.67 0.28
N GLN A 68 -0.05 -3.01 -0.03
CA GLN A 68 0.04 -2.11 -1.18
C GLN A 68 -0.06 -2.88 -2.51
N GLU A 69 0.51 -4.07 -2.58
CA GLU A 69 0.38 -4.96 -3.74
C GLU A 69 -1.07 -5.45 -3.91
N ASP A 70 -1.70 -5.91 -2.84
CA ASP A 70 -3.10 -6.34 -2.84
C ASP A 70 -4.04 -5.20 -3.28
N ALA A 71 -3.84 -3.99 -2.74
CA ALA A 71 -4.61 -2.82 -3.11
C ALA A 71 -4.42 -2.45 -4.60
N ASN A 72 -3.20 -2.59 -5.12
CA ASN A 72 -2.91 -2.36 -6.52
C ASN A 72 -3.54 -3.42 -7.42
N ALA A 73 -3.54 -4.69 -7.01
CA ALA A 73 -4.21 -5.77 -7.73
C ALA A 73 -5.72 -5.53 -7.80
N LEU A 74 -6.35 -5.19 -6.68
CA LEU A 74 -7.78 -4.85 -6.62
C LEU A 74 -8.12 -3.68 -7.54
N ARG A 75 -7.29 -2.62 -7.55
CA ARG A 75 -7.47 -1.46 -8.43
C ARG A 75 -7.40 -1.83 -9.91
N ARG A 76 -6.52 -2.75 -10.30
CA ARG A 76 -6.43 -3.24 -11.69
C ARG A 76 -7.68 -4.01 -12.09
N THR A 77 -8.18 -4.89 -11.22
CA THR A 77 -9.41 -5.66 -11.48
C THR A 77 -10.61 -4.72 -11.65
N GLN A 78 -10.77 -3.73 -10.76
CA GLN A 78 -11.83 -2.73 -10.89
C GLN A 78 -11.73 -1.94 -12.20
N HIS A 79 -10.53 -1.55 -12.60
CA HIS A 79 -10.34 -0.85 -13.87
C HIS A 79 -10.70 -1.73 -15.08
N SER A 80 -10.36 -3.02 -15.02
CA SER A 80 -10.75 -3.99 -16.05
C SER A 80 -12.27 -4.14 -16.13
N GLU A 81 -12.94 -4.31 -14.99
CA GLU A 81 -14.41 -4.43 -14.94
C GLU A 81 -15.09 -3.16 -15.45
N GLN A 82 -14.59 -1.98 -15.08
CA GLN A 82 -15.11 -0.72 -15.59
C GLN A 82 -14.95 -0.60 -17.11
N PHE A 83 -13.79 -1.01 -17.63
CA PHE A 83 -13.53 -1.00 -19.07
C PHE A 83 -14.47 -1.97 -19.80
N GLU A 84 -14.62 -3.19 -19.31
CA GLU A 84 -15.55 -4.18 -19.87
C GLU A 84 -17.01 -3.71 -19.82
N ASN A 85 -17.42 -3.04 -18.75
CA ASN A 85 -18.76 -2.44 -18.65
C ASN A 85 -19.00 -1.37 -19.72
N ILE A 86 -17.99 -0.53 -20.00
CA ILE A 86 -18.06 0.48 -21.06
C ILE A 86 -18.15 -0.20 -22.43
N LEU A 87 -17.36 -1.25 -22.69
CA LEU A 87 -17.41 -1.99 -23.95
C LEU A 87 -18.80 -2.60 -24.18
N ASN A 88 -19.34 -3.28 -23.17
CA ASN A 88 -20.68 -3.86 -23.22
C ASN A 88 -21.79 -2.81 -23.43
N TRP A 89 -21.61 -1.59 -22.88
CA TRP A 89 -22.54 -0.49 -23.11
C TRP A 89 -22.46 0.05 -24.55
N LEU A 90 -21.25 0.23 -25.09
CA LEU A 90 -21.05 0.73 -26.45
C LEU A 90 -21.58 -0.26 -27.50
N THR A 91 -21.41 -1.55 -27.26
CA THR A 91 -21.88 -2.60 -28.16
C THR A 91 -21.97 -3.96 -27.46
N PRO A 92 -23.04 -4.73 -27.70
CA PRO A 92 -23.16 -6.09 -27.19
C PRO A 92 -22.26 -7.11 -27.94
N ILE A 93 -21.43 -6.65 -28.90
CA ILE A 93 -20.55 -7.53 -29.68
C ILE A 93 -19.27 -7.81 -28.88
N GLU A 94 -19.01 -9.09 -28.58
CA GLU A 94 -17.73 -9.54 -28.04
C GLU A 94 -16.62 -9.49 -29.11
N TYR A 95 -16.01 -8.32 -29.29
CA TYR A 95 -14.93 -8.14 -30.27
C TYR A 95 -13.75 -9.07 -30.03
N ALA A 96 -13.42 -9.38 -28.77
CA ALA A 96 -12.32 -10.28 -28.45
C ALA A 96 -12.55 -11.68 -29.05
N SER A 97 -13.76 -12.21 -28.95
CA SER A 97 -14.13 -13.53 -29.49
C SER A 97 -14.08 -13.53 -31.03
N GLN A 98 -14.67 -12.50 -31.67
CA GLN A 98 -14.61 -12.37 -33.13
C GLN A 98 -13.18 -12.18 -33.64
N GLN A 99 -12.40 -11.32 -32.99
CA GLN A 99 -11.02 -11.06 -33.35
C GLN A 99 -10.17 -12.33 -33.23
N ASN A 100 -10.39 -13.13 -32.18
CA ASN A 100 -9.70 -14.39 -32.00
C ASN A 100 -10.13 -15.43 -33.07
N ASP A 101 -11.42 -15.51 -33.40
CA ASP A 101 -11.89 -16.34 -34.54
C ASP A 101 -11.25 -15.92 -35.86
N TYR A 102 -11.21 -14.61 -36.15
CA TYR A 102 -10.55 -14.08 -37.34
C TYR A 102 -9.05 -14.38 -37.35
N PHE A 103 -8.35 -14.26 -36.21
CA PHE A 103 -6.94 -14.61 -36.11
C PHE A 103 -6.70 -16.11 -36.30
N ASN A 104 -7.58 -16.98 -35.83
CA ASN A 104 -7.47 -18.42 -36.00
C ASN A 104 -7.79 -18.87 -37.43
N ARG A 105 -8.66 -18.12 -38.14
CA ARG A 105 -9.10 -18.44 -39.51
C ARG A 105 -8.29 -17.74 -40.59
N ARG A 106 -7.43 -16.78 -40.24
CA ARG A 106 -6.59 -16.08 -41.21
C ARG A 106 -5.60 -17.05 -41.86
N GLN A 107 -5.35 -16.85 -43.15
CA GLN A 107 -4.29 -17.57 -43.83
C GLN A 107 -2.92 -17.01 -43.38
N PRO A 108 -1.92 -17.87 -43.13
CA PRO A 108 -0.57 -17.43 -42.78
C PRO A 108 -0.03 -16.41 -43.80
N GLY A 109 0.54 -15.31 -43.34
CA GLY A 109 1.05 -14.21 -44.19
C GLY A 109 0.01 -13.14 -44.59
N THR A 110 -1.27 -13.30 -44.23
CA THR A 110 -2.28 -12.26 -44.48
C THR A 110 -1.98 -11.00 -43.68
N GLY A 111 -1.91 -9.84 -44.35
CA GLY A 111 -1.59 -8.55 -43.75
C GLY A 111 -0.10 -8.30 -43.50
N GLN A 112 0.76 -9.30 -43.73
CA GLN A 112 2.21 -9.17 -43.55
C GLN A 112 2.80 -8.09 -44.46
N TRP A 113 2.28 -7.94 -45.68
CA TRP A 113 2.70 -6.88 -46.62
C TRP A 113 2.51 -5.45 -46.09
N PHE A 114 1.51 -5.24 -45.23
CA PHE A 114 1.24 -3.94 -44.60
C PHE A 114 2.11 -3.75 -43.37
N LEU A 115 2.26 -4.81 -42.55
CA LEU A 115 3.14 -4.78 -41.38
C LEU A 115 4.59 -4.59 -41.78
N ASP A 116 5.03 -5.19 -42.89
CA ASP A 116 6.40 -5.10 -43.43
C ASP A 116 6.65 -3.79 -44.20
N SER A 117 5.64 -2.92 -44.34
CA SER A 117 5.79 -1.67 -45.08
C SER A 117 6.62 -0.66 -44.30
N ASN A 118 7.32 0.22 -45.01
CA ASN A 118 8.16 1.25 -44.42
C ASN A 118 7.33 2.32 -43.70
N GLU A 119 6.06 2.50 -44.10
CA GLU A 119 5.12 3.41 -43.45
C GLU A 119 4.66 2.92 -42.07
N TYR A 120 4.66 1.61 -41.83
CA TYR A 120 4.26 1.02 -40.54
C TYR A 120 5.42 1.00 -39.52
N HIS A 121 6.66 0.86 -39.98
CA HIS A 121 7.88 0.79 -39.16
C HIS A 121 8.51 2.16 -38.81
N GLY A 122 7.67 3.20 -38.70
CA GLY A 122 8.11 4.58 -38.43
C GLY A 122 9.06 4.73 -37.25
#